data_AF-A0A6S7GP91-F1
#
_entry.id   AF-A0A6S7GP91-F1
#
_cell.length_a   1.000
_cell.length_b   1.000
_cell.length_c   1.000
_cell.angle_alpha   90.00
_cell.angle_beta   90.00
_cell.angle_gamma   90.00
#
_symmetry.space_group_name_H-M   'P 1'
#
loop_
_entity.id
_entity.type
_entity.pdbx_description
1 polymer ?
#
loop_
_entity_poly.entity_id
_entity_poly.type
_entity_poly.pdbx_seq_one_letter_code
_entity_poly.pdbx_strand_id
1 'polypeptide(L)'
;MHRFGKGLKILPSLTINIGELVDNSPQDCAVCGRLARYYCRECFAVTGTDIDSSGNICKECNERVHSDYKRNKHKKHPINVSHEICTSYANKPVEHREMELFAVICIETSHYVTFAKCEEPDGVVKWCFFDSMADRVGTDDA
;
A
#
# COMPACT_ATOMS: atom_id res chain seq x y z
N MET A 1 -8.57 1.59 12.93
CA MET A 1 -9.47 0.68 12.20
C MET A 1 -10.84 1.33 12.12
N HIS A 2 -11.42 1.47 10.92
CA HIS A 2 -12.79 1.99 10.79
C HIS A 2 -13.77 0.96 11.38
N ARG A 3 -14.63 1.38 12.31
CA ARG A 3 -15.68 0.53 12.88
C ARG A 3 -16.88 0.57 11.93
N PHE A 4 -16.94 -0.38 11.02
CA PHE A 4 -18.11 -0.54 10.17
C PHE A 4 -19.24 -1.22 10.96
N GLY A 5 -20.49 -0.82 10.70
CA GLY A 5 -21.67 -1.51 11.23
C GLY A 5 -21.75 -2.96 10.72
N LYS A 6 -22.69 -3.74 11.28
CA LYS A 6 -22.89 -5.17 10.97
C LYS A 6 -22.91 -5.41 9.45
N GLY A 7 -21.95 -6.17 8.92
CA GLY A 7 -22.00 -6.72 7.56
C GLY A 7 -20.75 -6.51 6.69
N LEU A 8 -19.82 -5.61 7.05
CA LEU A 8 -18.61 -5.39 6.26
C LEU A 8 -17.46 -6.26 6.80
N LYS A 9 -17.03 -7.25 6.00
CA LYS A 9 -15.85 -8.07 6.25
C LYS A 9 -14.64 -7.39 5.61
N ILE A 10 -13.61 -7.09 6.40
CA ILE A 10 -12.32 -6.60 5.91
C ILE A 10 -11.40 -7.82 5.76
N LEU A 11 -10.87 -8.03 4.56
CA LEU A 11 -9.79 -8.98 4.33
C LEU A 11 -8.46 -8.22 4.44
N PRO A 12 -7.60 -8.52 5.42
CA PRO A 12 -6.31 -7.84 5.54
C PRO A 12 -5.38 -8.32 4.43
N SER A 13 -4.84 -7.39 3.65
CA SER A 13 -3.78 -7.69 2.68
C SER A 13 -2.51 -8.16 3.41
N LEU A 14 -1.86 -9.21 2.88
CA LEU A 14 -0.61 -9.72 3.46
C LEU A 14 0.58 -8.81 3.20
N THR A 15 0.52 -8.00 2.15
CA THR A 15 1.49 -6.97 1.82
C THR A 15 0.76 -5.69 1.43
N ILE A 16 1.44 -4.56 1.56
CA ILE A 16 0.96 -3.26 1.09
C ILE A 16 2.12 -2.46 0.51
N ASN A 17 1.95 -1.93 -0.70
CA ASN A 17 2.90 -0.99 -1.29
C ASN A 17 2.72 0.37 -0.61
N ILE A 18 3.79 0.86 0.02
CA ILE A 18 3.83 2.15 0.71
C ILE A 18 4.57 3.22 -0.09
N GLY A 19 5.05 2.90 -1.30
CA GLY A 19 5.79 3.82 -2.15
C GLY A 19 5.09 5.18 -2.26
N GLU A 20 3.79 5.20 -2.58
CA GLU A 20 3.04 6.46 -2.71
C GLU A 20 2.84 7.24 -1.40
N LEU A 21 2.98 6.57 -0.25
CA LEU A 21 2.76 7.17 1.07
C LEU A 21 4.02 7.77 1.67
N VAL A 22 5.19 7.43 1.15
CA VAL A 22 6.48 7.93 1.66
C VAL A 22 6.84 9.22 0.94
N ASP A 23 7.04 10.29 1.70
CA ASP A 23 7.50 11.57 1.17
C ASP A 23 8.83 11.43 0.43
N ASN A 24 8.95 12.14 -0.70
CA ASN A 24 10.14 12.16 -1.55
C ASN A 24 10.63 10.75 -1.91
N SER A 25 9.72 9.85 -2.20
CA SER A 25 10.02 8.51 -2.73
C SER A 25 9.79 8.47 -4.24
N PRO A 26 10.51 7.60 -4.98
CA PRO A 26 10.26 7.41 -6.39
C PRO A 26 8.87 6.84 -6.62
N GLN A 27 8.11 7.46 -7.53
CA GLN A 27 6.79 6.99 -7.95
C GLN A 27 6.91 6.35 -9.33
N ASP A 28 6.28 5.20 -9.54
CA ASP A 28 6.28 4.52 -10.82
C ASP A 28 5.23 5.11 -11.77
N CYS A 29 5.53 5.08 -13.06
CA CYS A 29 4.59 5.48 -14.10
C CYS A 29 3.60 4.33 -14.33
N ALA A 30 2.31 4.56 -14.13
CA ALA A 30 1.25 3.55 -14.33
C ALA A 30 1.18 2.96 -15.75
N VAL A 31 1.89 3.55 -16.72
CA VAL A 31 1.96 3.06 -18.10
C VAL A 31 3.19 2.22 -18.39
N CYS A 32 4.33 2.47 -17.73
CA CYS A 32 5.61 1.81 -18.08
C CYS A 32 6.55 1.48 -16.92
N GLY A 33 6.17 1.75 -15.67
CA GLY A 33 6.95 1.47 -14.45
C GLY A 33 8.21 2.32 -14.23
N ARG A 34 8.58 3.20 -15.17
CA ARG A 34 9.69 4.15 -15.02
C ARG A 34 9.30 5.33 -14.12
N LEU A 35 10.29 6.08 -13.64
CA LEU A 35 10.08 7.22 -12.73
C LEU A 35 9.04 8.23 -13.27
N ALA A 36 7.95 8.38 -12.52
CA ALA A 36 6.91 9.35 -12.79
C ALA A 36 7.40 10.78 -12.50
N ARG A 37 6.86 11.72 -13.29
CA ARG A 37 7.18 13.16 -13.21
C ARG A 37 5.95 14.01 -13.01
N TYR A 38 4.78 13.46 -13.35
CA TYR A 38 3.51 14.15 -13.30
C TYR A 38 2.46 13.24 -12.66
N TYR A 39 1.56 13.85 -11.91
CA TYR A 39 0.35 13.24 -11.42
C TYR A 39 -0.86 13.84 -12.15
N CYS A 40 -1.77 12.99 -12.60
CA CYS A 40 -3.02 13.40 -13.23
C CYS A 40 -4.21 12.68 -12.57
N ARG A 41 -5.00 13.43 -11.80
CA ARG A 41 -6.17 12.91 -11.08
C ARG A 41 -7.25 12.37 -12.01
N GLU A 42 -7.43 12.98 -13.18
CA GLU A 42 -8.44 12.57 -14.15
C GLU A 42 -8.03 11.26 -14.85
N CYS A 43 -6.74 11.03 -15.07
CA CYS A 43 -6.25 9.74 -15.56
C CYS A 43 -6.46 8.63 -14.51
N PHE A 44 -6.21 8.91 -13.24
CA PHE A 44 -6.51 7.99 -12.13
C PHE A 44 -7.98 7.57 -12.09
N ALA A 45 -8.91 8.53 -12.21
CA ALA A 45 -10.34 8.27 -12.14
C ALA A 45 -10.89 7.37 -13.28
N VAL A 46 -10.18 7.32 -14.41
CA VAL A 46 -10.56 6.50 -15.59
C VAL A 46 -10.02 5.06 -15.49
N THR A 47 -8.89 4.86 -14.80
CA THR A 47 -8.22 3.55 -14.65
C THR A 47 -8.49 2.88 -13.30
N GLY A 48 -9.11 3.58 -12.34
CA GLY A 48 -9.33 3.13 -10.96
C GLY A 48 -10.27 1.93 -10.76
N THR A 49 -10.52 1.11 -11.79
CA THR A 49 -11.11 -0.23 -11.61
C THR A 49 -10.07 -1.27 -11.18
N ASP A 50 -8.79 -1.02 -11.48
CA ASP A 50 -7.69 -1.88 -11.07
C ASP A 50 -7.03 -1.30 -9.82
N ILE A 51 -6.87 -2.14 -8.79
CA ILE A 51 -6.34 -1.81 -7.46
C ILE A 51 -4.97 -1.11 -7.50
N ASP A 52 -4.24 -1.23 -8.61
CA ASP A 52 -2.87 -0.74 -8.78
C ASP A 52 -2.73 0.47 -9.71
N SER A 53 -3.83 1.04 -10.19
CA SER A 53 -3.77 2.13 -11.18
C SER A 53 -3.51 3.49 -10.52
N SER A 54 -2.25 3.93 -10.44
CA SER A 54 -1.89 5.28 -9.98
C SER A 54 -2.11 6.35 -11.06
N GLY A 55 -2.32 7.61 -10.64
CA GLY A 55 -2.37 8.75 -11.56
C GLY A 55 -0.98 9.22 -12.02
N ASN A 56 0.07 8.49 -11.66
CA ASN A 56 1.47 8.86 -11.83
C ASN A 56 1.98 8.50 -13.23
N ILE A 57 2.59 9.46 -13.92
CA ILE A 57 2.99 9.31 -15.32
C ILE A 57 4.37 9.93 -15.54
N CYS A 58 5.26 9.20 -16.22
CA CYS A 58 6.57 9.71 -16.65
C CYS A 58 6.42 10.74 -17.79
N LYS A 59 7.49 11.47 -18.11
CA LYS A 59 7.46 12.55 -19.12
C LYS A 59 6.97 12.05 -20.50
N GLU A 60 7.54 10.96 -20.99
CA GLU A 60 7.20 10.39 -22.32
C GLU A 60 5.76 9.88 -22.39
N CYS A 61 5.32 9.14 -21.37
CA CYS A 61 3.95 8.63 -21.31
C CYS A 61 2.95 9.78 -21.14
N ASN A 62 3.32 10.86 -20.45
CA ASN A 62 2.46 12.02 -20.28
C ASN A 62 2.17 12.72 -21.61
N GLU A 63 3.14 12.83 -22.51
CA GLU A 63 2.94 13.39 -23.85
C GLU A 63 2.03 12.48 -24.69
N ARG A 64 2.25 11.16 -24.64
CA ARG A 64 1.44 10.18 -25.38
C ARG A 64 0.01 10.06 -24.88
N VAL A 65 -0.21 10.01 -23.57
CA VAL A 65 -1.55 9.82 -22.98
C VAL A 65 -2.42 11.06 -23.20
N HIS A 66 -1.82 12.25 -23.14
CA HIS A 66 -2.56 13.51 -23.24
C HIS A 66 -2.51 14.14 -24.63
N SER A 67 -2.04 13.41 -25.65
CA SER A 67 -2.28 13.79 -27.05
C SER A 67 -3.69 13.37 -27.50
N ASP A 68 -4.31 12.41 -26.81
CA ASP A 68 -5.69 12.00 -27.03
C ASP A 68 -6.65 13.18 -26.79
N TYR A 69 -7.55 13.45 -27.73
CA TYR A 69 -8.58 14.49 -27.64
C TYR A 69 -9.41 14.40 -26.35
N LYS A 70 -9.64 13.19 -25.82
CA LYS A 70 -10.41 12.99 -24.58
C LYS A 70 -9.62 13.40 -23.33
N ARG A 71 -8.29 13.37 -23.39
CA ARG A 71 -7.40 13.56 -22.23
C ARG A 71 -6.54 14.82 -22.32
N ASN A 72 -6.49 15.49 -23.46
CA ASN A 72 -5.63 16.65 -23.70
C ASN A 72 -5.90 17.85 -22.77
N LYS A 73 -7.11 17.94 -22.20
CA LYS A 73 -7.51 18.98 -21.24
C LYS A 73 -7.26 18.59 -19.79
N HIS A 74 -6.78 17.38 -19.52
CA HIS A 74 -6.56 16.97 -18.13
C HIS A 74 -5.50 17.84 -17.46
N LYS A 75 -5.71 18.11 -16.17
CA LYS A 75 -4.75 18.84 -15.36
C LYS A 75 -3.64 17.92 -14.86
N LYS A 76 -2.41 18.30 -15.20
CA LYS A 76 -1.18 17.59 -14.82
C LYS A 76 -0.48 18.38 -13.72
N HIS A 77 -0.10 17.70 -12.65
CA HIS A 77 0.63 18.28 -11.53
C HIS A 77 2.05 17.72 -11.52
N PRO A 78 3.11 18.54 -11.50
CA PRO A 78 4.46 18.02 -11.37
C PRO A 78 4.64 17.34 -10.00
N ILE A 79 5.29 16.19 -9.99
CA ILE A 79 5.68 15.49 -8.77
C ILE A 79 7.04 16.04 -8.33
N ASN A 80 7.16 16.45 -7.08
CA ASN A 80 8.44 16.88 -6.53
C ASN A 80 9.32 15.64 -6.27
N VAL A 81 10.41 15.52 -7.03
CA VAL A 81 11.35 14.40 -6.93
C VAL A 81 12.76 14.97 -6.82
N SER A 82 13.51 14.58 -5.80
CA SER A 82 14.88 15.05 -5.62
C SER A 82 15.79 14.68 -6.79
N HIS A 83 16.82 15.49 -7.03
CA HIS A 83 17.81 15.25 -8.10
C HIS A 83 18.52 13.88 -7.95
N GLU A 84 18.75 13.44 -6.72
CA GLU A 84 19.35 12.14 -6.41
C GLU A 84 18.48 10.98 -6.91
N ILE A 85 17.16 11.05 -6.68
CA ILE A 85 16.21 10.05 -7.17
C ILE A 85 16.12 10.10 -8.69
N CYS A 86 16.11 11.30 -9.28
CA CYS A 86 16.13 11.46 -10.74
C CYS A 86 17.31 10.72 -11.38
N THR A 87 18.49 10.87 -10.78
CA THR A 87 19.74 10.30 -11.27
C THR A 87 19.76 8.78 -11.07
N SER A 88 19.32 8.32 -9.90
CA SER A 88 19.31 6.89 -9.54
C SER A 88 18.34 6.07 -10.41
N TYR A 89 17.20 6.66 -10.79
CA TYR A 89 16.14 6.00 -11.55
C TYR A 89 16.02 6.47 -13.02
N ALA A 90 17.06 7.12 -13.55
CA ALA A 90 17.01 7.66 -14.93
C ALA A 90 16.69 6.59 -15.98
N ASN A 91 17.26 5.40 -15.83
CA ASN A 91 17.10 4.27 -16.75
C ASN A 91 16.71 2.97 -16.02
N LYS A 92 16.15 3.07 -14.83
CA LYS A 92 15.75 1.92 -14.02
C LYS A 92 14.25 1.99 -13.72
N PRO A 93 13.55 0.84 -13.65
CA PRO A 93 12.21 0.81 -13.10
C PRO A 93 12.24 1.26 -11.64
N VAL A 94 11.13 1.82 -11.18
CA VAL A 94 10.97 2.14 -9.75
C VAL A 94 10.74 0.84 -8.99
N GLU A 95 11.47 0.67 -7.89
CA GLU A 95 11.31 -0.49 -7.02
C GLU A 95 10.17 -0.23 -6.03
N HIS A 96 9.28 -1.21 -5.87
CA HIS A 96 8.18 -1.11 -4.93
C HIS A 96 8.70 -1.25 -3.50
N ARG A 97 8.23 -0.38 -2.62
CA ARG A 97 8.48 -0.49 -1.18
C ARG A 97 7.27 -1.13 -0.55
N GLU A 98 7.40 -2.39 -0.20
CA GLU A 98 6.31 -3.15 0.41
C GLU A 98 6.52 -3.26 1.92
N MET A 99 5.42 -3.17 2.67
CA MET A 99 5.35 -3.60 4.05
C MET A 99 4.60 -4.92 4.10
N GLU A 100 5.07 -5.82 4.95
CA GLU A 100 4.43 -7.11 5.18
C GLU A 100 3.56 -7.06 6.45
N LEU A 101 2.36 -7.64 6.36
CA LEU A 101 1.52 -7.86 7.52
C LEU A 101 2.19 -8.87 8.45
N PHE A 102 2.63 -8.39 9.62
CA PHE A 102 3.27 -9.24 10.62
C PHE A 102 2.38 -9.54 11.84
N ALA A 103 1.34 -8.74 12.09
CA ALA A 103 0.40 -8.97 13.19
C ALA A 103 -1.00 -8.40 12.90
N VAL A 104 -2.03 -9.07 13.42
CA VAL A 104 -3.43 -8.66 13.38
C VAL A 104 -3.97 -8.66 14.81
N ILE A 105 -4.37 -7.49 15.31
CA ILE A 105 -5.05 -7.36 16.60
C ILE A 105 -6.56 -7.40 16.34
N CYS A 106 -7.22 -8.37 16.93
CA CYS A 106 -8.66 -8.55 16.90
C CYS A 106 -9.25 -8.16 18.26
N ILE A 107 -10.49 -7.66 18.25
CA ILE A 107 -11.22 -7.33 19.46
C ILE A 107 -12.66 -7.80 19.34
N GLU A 108 -13.11 -8.54 20.35
CA GLU A 108 -14.53 -8.83 20.56
C GLU A 108 -14.96 -8.19 21.88
N THR A 109 -15.81 -7.16 21.80
CA THR A 109 -16.20 -6.31 22.95
C THR A 109 -15.00 -5.62 23.63
N SER A 110 -14.51 -6.16 24.75
CA SER A 110 -13.31 -5.72 25.49
C SER A 110 -12.20 -6.77 25.51
N HIS A 111 -12.40 -7.90 24.83
CA HIS A 111 -11.45 -9.00 24.78
C HIS A 111 -10.54 -8.85 23.56
N TYR A 112 -9.23 -8.68 23.79
CA TYR A 112 -8.23 -8.55 22.74
C TYR A 112 -7.54 -9.90 22.48
N VAL A 113 -7.45 -10.27 21.20
CA VAL A 113 -6.62 -11.39 20.75
C VAL A 113 -5.72 -10.92 19.62
N THR A 114 -4.56 -11.56 19.45
CA THR A 114 -3.60 -11.20 18.41
C THR A 114 -3.20 -12.44 17.62
N PHE A 115 -3.17 -12.31 16.30
CA PHE A 115 -2.49 -13.24 15.40
C PHE A 115 -1.18 -12.60 14.97
N ALA A 116 -0.03 -13.21 15.26
CA ALA A 116 1.28 -12.66 14.88
C ALA A 116 2.11 -13.68 14.12
N LYS A 117 2.94 -13.22 13.18
CA LYS A 117 3.96 -14.04 12.53
C LYS A 117 5.07 -14.36 13.53
N CYS A 118 5.33 -15.64 13.71
CA CYS A 118 6.42 -16.18 14.51
C CYS A 118 7.36 -16.93 13.56
N GLU A 119 8.64 -16.62 13.62
CA GLU A 119 9.67 -17.38 12.94
C GLU A 119 10.19 -18.47 13.88
N GLU A 120 10.08 -19.72 13.45
CA GLU A 120 10.62 -20.86 14.18
C GLU A 120 12.14 -21.00 13.95
N PRO A 121 12.88 -21.72 14.81
CA PRO A 121 14.33 -21.89 14.65
C PRO A 121 14.79 -22.53 13.32
N ASP A 122 13.88 -23.22 12.62
CA ASP A 122 14.10 -23.81 11.30
C ASP A 122 13.81 -22.84 10.13
N GLY A 123 13.47 -21.58 10.43
CA GLY A 123 13.15 -20.52 9.46
C GLY A 123 11.71 -20.58 8.93
N VAL A 124 10.86 -21.49 9.44
CA VAL A 124 9.46 -21.57 9.03
C VAL A 124 8.65 -20.48 9.73
N VAL A 125 7.99 -19.62 8.94
CA VAL A 125 7.09 -18.59 9.47
C VAL A 125 5.69 -19.17 9.68
N LYS A 126 5.17 -19.07 10.90
CA LYS A 126 3.82 -19.50 11.29
C LYS A 126 3.02 -18.35 11.90
N TRP A 127 1.70 -18.48 11.90
CA TRP A 127 0.83 -17.58 12.65
C TRP A 127 0.56 -18.13 14.04
N CYS A 128 0.99 -17.40 15.07
CA CYS A 128 0.70 -17.67 16.47
C CYS A 128 -0.57 -16.92 16.90
N PHE A 129 -1.40 -17.57 17.70
CA PHE A 129 -2.56 -16.95 18.35
C PHE A 129 -2.24 -16.63 19.81
N PHE A 130 -2.51 -15.39 20.21
CA PHE A 130 -2.33 -14.91 21.57
C PHE A 130 -3.65 -14.37 22.11
N ASP A 131 -4.13 -14.94 23.20
CA ASP A 131 -5.29 -14.46 23.96
C ASP A 131 -4.81 -13.73 25.22
N SER A 132 -5.13 -12.43 25.30
CA SER A 132 -4.73 -11.54 26.40
C SER A 132 -5.28 -11.94 27.77
N MET A 133 -6.30 -12.80 27.84
CA MET A 133 -6.91 -13.30 29.07
C MET A 133 -6.64 -14.78 29.31
N ALA A 134 -5.81 -15.45 28.52
CA ALA A 134 -5.47 -16.87 28.69
C ALA A 134 -4.89 -17.19 30.09
N ASP A 135 -4.14 -16.25 30.67
CA ASP A 135 -3.49 -16.42 31.98
C ASP A 135 -4.42 -16.12 33.18
N ARG A 136 -5.69 -15.78 32.93
CA ARG A 136 -6.69 -15.68 34.00
C ARG A 136 -7.12 -17.07 34.44
N VAL A 137 -6.26 -17.75 35.18
CA VAL A 137 -6.70 -18.82 36.08
C VAL A 137 -7.62 -18.14 37.09
N GLY A 138 -8.91 -18.51 37.08
CA GLY A 138 -9.84 -18.07 38.10
C GLY A 138 -9.27 -18.48 39.45
N THR A 139 -9.18 -17.52 40.39
CA THR A 139 -8.99 -17.85 41.79
C THR A 139 -10.29 -18.49 42.29
N ASP A 140 -10.53 -19.73 41.88
CA ASP A 140 -11.54 -20.62 42.46
C ASP A 140 -10.83 -21.55 43.45
N ASP A 141 -10.11 -20.98 44.41
CA ASP A 141 -9.75 -21.69 45.63
C ASP A 141 -10.78 -21.30 46.69
N ALA A 142 -11.70 -22.24 46.91
CA ALA A 142 -12.74 -22.25 47.93
C ALA A 142 -12.18 -22.43 49.35
#